data_AF-A0A969LI55-F1
#
_entry.id   AF-A0A969LI55-F1
#
_cell.length_a   1.000
_cell.length_b   1.000
_cell.length_c   1.000
_cell.angle_alpha   90.00
_cell.angle_beta   90.00
_cell.angle_gamma   90.00
#
_symmetry.space_group_name_H-M   'P 1'
#
loop_
_entity.id
_entity.type
_entity.pdbx_description
1 polymer ?
#
loop_
_entity_poly.entity_id
_entity_poly.type
_entity_poly.pdbx_seq_one_letter_code
_entity_poly.pdbx_strand_id
1 'polypeptide(L)'
;MIVLPEDMLEEATAASVIDPLPVPRAVRPSMEMIDDVARRIAQAERPLLLAGGGLNSPAGRAALKAASVAHNVPVVLTFKRQDLFPNVHPHYAGHLGFKIPKPMVDRYADADLILAVGTRLGETTTQGYTFPGVAGPQAAAHSCAR
;
A
#
# COMPACT_ATOMS: atom_id res chain seq x y z
N MET A 1 -3.58 6.45 20.90
CA MET A 1 -4.43 6.56 22.09
C MET A 1 -4.19 7.94 22.65
N ILE A 2 -5.23 8.75 22.78
CA ILE A 2 -5.13 10.01 23.51
C ILE A 2 -5.59 9.67 24.93
N VAL A 3 -4.76 9.98 25.92
CA VAL A 3 -5.12 9.82 27.34
C VAL A 3 -5.49 11.19 27.86
N LEU A 4 -6.70 11.31 28.39
CA LEU A 4 -7.20 12.53 29.01
C LEU A 4 -7.32 12.24 30.51
N PRO A 5 -6.64 13.00 31.38
CA PRO A 5 -6.87 12.98 32.83
C PRO A 5 -8.35 13.18 33.19
N GLU A 6 -8.79 12.61 34.31
CA GLU A 6 -10.19 12.69 34.78
C GLU A 6 -10.61 14.13 35.07
N ASP A 7 -9.75 14.90 35.73
CA ASP A 7 -9.96 16.32 36.05
C ASP A 7 -10.17 17.17 34.78
N MET A 8 -9.42 16.90 33.70
CA MET A 8 -9.62 17.58 32.42
C MET A 8 -10.97 17.29 31.75
N LEU A 9 -11.61 16.16 32.07
CA LEU A 9 -12.93 15.80 31.54
C LEU A 9 -14.07 16.42 32.36
N GLU A 10 -13.83 16.73 33.62
CA GLU A 10 -14.80 17.35 34.53
C GLU A 10 -14.73 18.87 34.56
N GLU A 11 -13.55 19.45 34.32
CA GLU A 11 -13.32 20.89 34.37
C GLU A 11 -14.15 21.63 33.31
N ALA A 12 -14.94 22.60 33.76
CA ALA A 12 -15.70 23.46 32.85
C ALA A 12 -14.74 24.33 32.02
N THR A 13 -14.89 24.31 30.70
CA THR A 13 -14.05 25.08 29.78
C THR A 13 -14.84 26.07 28.95
N ALA A 14 -14.23 27.23 28.67
CA ALA A 14 -14.75 28.21 27.72
C ALA A 14 -14.29 27.93 26.27
N ALA A 15 -13.56 26.84 26.04
CA ALA A 15 -13.09 26.46 24.71
C ALA A 15 -14.28 26.16 23.78
N SER A 16 -14.30 26.82 22.63
CA SER A 16 -15.29 26.54 21.59
C SER A 16 -14.99 25.22 20.89
N VAL A 17 -16.04 24.49 20.50
CA VAL A 17 -15.89 23.36 19.58
C VAL A 17 -15.34 23.88 18.26
N ILE A 18 -14.26 23.26 17.79
CA ILE A 18 -13.65 23.57 16.51
C ILE A 18 -14.19 22.59 15.48
N ASP A 19 -14.63 23.10 14.33
CA ASP A 19 -15.00 22.24 13.21
C ASP A 19 -13.81 21.38 12.76
N PRO A 20 -14.06 20.15 12.28
CA PRO A 20 -13.00 19.32 11.73
C PRO A 20 -12.22 20.09 10.66
N LEU A 21 -10.91 20.22 10.86
CA LEU A 21 -10.05 20.85 9.86
C LEU A 21 -10.14 20.06 8.55
N PRO A 22 -10.21 20.74 7.39
CA PRO A 22 -10.23 20.07 6.11
C PRO A 22 -8.94 19.28 5.95
N VAL A 23 -9.08 17.97 5.68
CA VAL A 23 -7.94 17.12 5.38
C VAL A 23 -7.37 17.55 4.02
N PRO A 24 -6.07 17.88 3.92
CA PRO A 24 -5.46 18.24 2.65
C PRO A 24 -5.75 17.16 1.59
N ARG A 25 -6.18 17.60 0.41
CA ARG A 25 -6.38 16.68 -0.71
C ARG A 25 -5.02 16.16 -1.18
N ALA A 26 -4.91 14.86 -1.41
CA ALA A 26 -3.73 14.28 -2.02
C ALA A 26 -3.52 14.90 -3.41
N VAL A 27 -2.27 15.26 -3.71
CA VAL A 27 -1.88 15.73 -5.03
C VAL A 27 -1.87 14.54 -5.99
N ARG A 28 -2.53 14.69 -7.15
CA ARG A 28 -2.46 13.67 -8.20
C ARG A 28 -1.03 13.67 -8.78
N PRO A 29 -0.43 12.49 -9.03
CA PRO A 29 0.84 12.42 -9.75
C PRO A 29 0.69 13.07 -11.13
N SER A 30 1.78 13.66 -11.63
CA SER A 30 1.79 14.19 -13.00
C SER A 30 1.65 13.05 -14.02
N MET A 31 1.21 13.38 -15.23
CA MET A 31 1.16 12.39 -16.33
C MET A 31 2.54 11.81 -16.63
N GLU A 32 3.59 12.63 -16.56
CA GLU A 32 4.98 12.18 -16.72
C GLU A 32 5.37 11.10 -15.70
N MET A 33 4.96 11.25 -14.43
CA MET A 33 5.19 10.22 -13.41
C MET A 33 4.42 8.93 -13.70
N ILE A 34 3.18 9.05 -14.20
CA ILE A 34 2.35 7.90 -14.57
C ILE A 34 3.01 7.15 -15.74
N ASP A 35 3.46 7.87 -16.76
CA ASP A 35 4.12 7.31 -17.94
C ASP A 35 5.46 6.64 -17.56
N ASP A 36 6.23 7.25 -16.65
CA ASP A 36 7.46 6.65 -16.13
C ASP A 36 7.20 5.32 -15.41
N VAL A 37 6.17 5.27 -14.55
CA VAL A 37 5.77 4.03 -13.86
C VAL A 37 5.31 2.98 -14.86
N ALA A 38 4.46 3.34 -15.83
CA ALA A 38 3.98 2.42 -16.84
C ALA A 38 5.14 1.84 -17.67
N ARG A 39 6.11 2.68 -18.04
CA ARG A 39 7.32 2.25 -18.75
C ARG A 39 8.17 1.30 -17.91
N ARG A 40 8.38 1.58 -16.62
CA ARG A 40 9.12 0.68 -15.72
C ARG A 40 8.43 -0.67 -15.57
N ILE A 41 7.09 -0.69 -15.44
CA ILE A 41 6.32 -1.93 -15.39
C ILE A 41 6.48 -2.73 -16.68
N ALA A 42 6.44 -2.07 -17.85
CA ALA A 42 6.60 -2.73 -19.14
C ALA A 42 8.02 -3.29 -19.38
N GLN A 43 9.04 -2.74 -18.70
CA GLN A 43 10.43 -3.18 -18.79
C GLN A 43 10.80 -4.25 -17.75
N ALA A 44 10.00 -4.42 -16.70
CA ALA A 44 10.24 -5.37 -15.64
C ALA A 44 9.88 -6.80 -16.09
N GLU A 45 10.74 -7.76 -15.79
CA GLU A 45 10.50 -9.18 -16.06
C GLU A 45 9.62 -9.82 -14.99
N ARG A 46 9.73 -9.36 -13.73
CA ARG A 46 9.03 -9.91 -12.57
C ARG A 46 8.44 -8.79 -11.70
N PRO A 47 7.55 -7.93 -12.25
CA PRO A 47 6.94 -6.86 -11.49
C PRO A 47 5.99 -7.40 -10.41
N LEU A 48 5.88 -6.68 -9.30
CA LEU A 48 4.99 -7.01 -8.19
C LEU A 48 4.24 -5.77 -7.69
N LEU A 49 2.91 -5.88 -7.57
CA LEU A 49 2.08 -4.86 -6.93
C LEU A 49 1.94 -5.19 -5.44
N LEU A 50 2.46 -4.32 -4.57
CA LEU A 50 2.30 -4.41 -3.13
C LEU A 50 1.21 -3.43 -2.67
N ALA A 51 -0.01 -3.94 -2.46
CA ALA A 51 -1.20 -3.12 -2.24
C ALA A 51 -1.62 -3.04 -0.76
N GLY A 52 -1.93 -1.82 -0.29
CA GLY A 52 -2.33 -1.57 1.09
C GLY A 52 -3.59 -0.71 1.26
N GLY A 53 -3.89 -0.39 2.51
CA GLY A 53 -5.17 0.19 2.94
C GLY A 53 -5.56 1.55 2.32
N GLY A 54 -4.63 2.27 1.69
CA GLY A 54 -4.93 3.48 0.92
C GLY A 54 -5.86 3.21 -0.27
N LEU A 55 -5.96 1.96 -0.72
CA LEU A 55 -6.83 1.50 -1.82
C LEU A 55 -8.20 0.99 -1.35
N ASN A 56 -8.57 1.18 -0.09
CA ASN A 56 -9.77 0.54 0.49
C ASN A 56 -11.12 1.03 -0.07
N SER A 57 -11.14 2.10 -0.86
CA SER A 57 -12.36 2.58 -1.50
C SER A 57 -12.81 1.65 -2.64
N PRO A 58 -14.11 1.60 -3.00
CA PRO A 58 -14.57 0.85 -4.16
C PRO A 58 -13.81 1.20 -5.44
N ALA A 59 -13.56 2.49 -5.68
CA ALA A 59 -12.77 2.97 -6.82
C ALA A 59 -11.30 2.50 -6.74
N GLY A 60 -10.69 2.51 -5.56
CA GLY A 60 -9.31 2.05 -5.37
C GLY A 60 -9.16 0.55 -5.61
N ARG A 61 -10.10 -0.27 -5.11
CA ARG A 61 -10.14 -1.72 -5.37
C ARG A 61 -10.34 -2.03 -6.86
N ALA A 62 -11.24 -1.30 -7.52
CA ALA A 62 -11.48 -1.45 -8.95
C ALA A 62 -10.24 -1.05 -9.77
N ALA A 63 -9.59 0.06 -9.42
CA ALA A 63 -8.36 0.52 -10.07
C ALA A 63 -7.20 -0.47 -9.88
N LEU A 64 -7.03 -1.04 -8.68
CA LEU A 64 -6.03 -2.09 -8.41
C LEU A 64 -6.25 -3.31 -9.31
N LYS A 65 -7.50 -3.78 -9.42
CA LYS A 65 -7.86 -4.89 -10.29
C LYS A 65 -7.59 -4.57 -11.76
N ALA A 66 -8.03 -3.40 -12.23
CA ALA A 66 -7.82 -2.97 -13.60
C ALA A 66 -6.32 -2.86 -13.94
N ALA A 67 -5.52 -2.24 -13.07
CA ALA A 67 -4.07 -2.10 -13.27
C ALA A 67 -3.36 -3.47 -13.28
N SER A 68 -3.69 -4.35 -12.35
CA SER A 68 -3.13 -5.71 -12.32
C SER A 68 -3.44 -6.48 -13.59
N VAL A 69 -4.67 -6.39 -14.12
CA VAL A 69 -5.05 -7.08 -15.36
C VAL A 69 -4.39 -6.44 -16.58
N ALA A 70 -4.43 -5.11 -16.70
CA ALA A 70 -3.90 -4.39 -17.86
C ALA A 70 -2.40 -4.59 -18.05
N HIS A 71 -1.65 -4.70 -16.96
CA HIS A 71 -0.19 -4.88 -17.00
C HIS A 71 0.25 -6.33 -16.73
N ASN A 72 -0.69 -7.26 -16.55
CA ASN A 72 -0.40 -8.65 -16.19
C ASN A 72 0.51 -8.80 -14.96
N VAL A 73 0.26 -8.00 -13.91
CA VAL A 73 1.13 -7.92 -12.71
C VAL A 73 0.49 -8.62 -11.51
N PRO A 74 1.19 -9.55 -10.84
CA PRO A 74 0.73 -10.17 -9.61
C PRO A 74 0.57 -9.15 -8.46
N VAL A 75 -0.42 -9.39 -7.60
CA VAL A 75 -0.78 -8.54 -6.46
C VAL A 75 -0.52 -9.28 -5.15
N VAL A 76 0.27 -8.65 -4.29
CA VAL A 76 0.51 -9.05 -2.90
C VAL A 76 -0.13 -8.02 -1.99
N LEU A 77 -0.96 -8.49 -1.06
CA LEU A 77 -1.68 -7.62 -0.12
C LEU A 77 -0.87 -7.42 1.16
N THR A 78 -0.90 -6.21 1.72
CA THR A 78 -0.23 -5.96 3.01
C THR A 78 -1.05 -6.45 4.19
N PHE A 79 -0.42 -6.45 5.36
CA PHE A 79 -1.00 -7.01 6.57
C PHE A 79 -2.38 -6.41 6.89
N LYS A 80 -3.36 -7.28 7.15
CA LYS A 80 -4.77 -6.94 7.42
C LYS A 80 -5.52 -6.29 6.24
N ARG A 81 -5.08 -6.53 5.00
CA ARG A 81 -5.68 -5.99 3.77
C ARG A 81 -6.11 -7.06 2.77
N GLN A 82 -6.34 -8.28 3.22
CA GLN A 82 -6.68 -9.42 2.35
C GLN A 82 -8.00 -9.25 1.58
N ASP A 83 -8.84 -8.29 1.98
CA ASP A 83 -10.12 -7.96 1.35
C ASP A 83 -10.01 -6.99 0.16
N LEU A 84 -8.81 -6.46 -0.13
CA LEU A 84 -8.59 -5.51 -1.22
C LEU A 84 -8.62 -6.15 -2.61
N PHE A 85 -8.37 -7.46 -2.71
CA PHE A 85 -8.28 -8.16 -3.99
C PHE A 85 -8.85 -9.58 -3.86
N PRO A 86 -9.62 -10.08 -4.85
CA PRO A 86 -10.19 -11.42 -4.76
C PRO A 86 -9.09 -12.49 -4.71
N ASN A 87 -9.11 -13.31 -3.67
CA ASN A 87 -8.14 -14.39 -3.43
C ASN A 87 -8.18 -15.52 -4.49
N VAL A 88 -9.30 -15.66 -5.21
CA VAL A 88 -9.46 -16.62 -6.32
C VAL A 88 -8.97 -16.07 -7.67
N HIS A 89 -8.58 -14.79 -7.74
CA HIS A 89 -8.12 -14.19 -8.98
C HIS A 89 -6.73 -14.71 -9.36
N PRO A 90 -6.44 -15.00 -10.64
CA PRO A 90 -5.15 -15.57 -11.06
C PRO A 90 -3.94 -14.69 -10.70
N HIS A 91 -4.12 -13.37 -10.63
CA HIS A 91 -3.07 -12.44 -10.22
C HIS A 91 -2.92 -12.29 -8.69
N TYR A 92 -3.72 -12.97 -7.87
CA TYR A 92 -3.52 -12.93 -6.43
C TYR A 92 -2.29 -13.77 -6.05
N ALA A 93 -1.23 -13.09 -5.62
CA ALA A 93 0.03 -13.73 -5.25
C ALA A 93 0.18 -13.99 -3.75
N GLY A 94 -0.82 -13.60 -2.94
CA GLY A 94 -0.83 -13.80 -1.50
C GLY A 94 -0.79 -12.50 -0.71
N HIS A 95 -0.29 -12.57 0.52
CA HIS A 95 -0.19 -11.41 1.40
C HIS A 95 1.08 -11.46 2.27
N LEU A 96 1.49 -10.29 2.75
CA LEU A 96 2.58 -10.11 3.71
C LEU A 96 2.01 -9.82 5.10
N GLY A 97 2.29 -10.71 6.04
CA GLY A 97 1.80 -10.69 7.41
C GLY A 97 2.82 -11.27 8.37
N PHE A 98 2.37 -11.76 9.51
CA PHE A 98 3.24 -12.47 10.45
C PHE A 98 3.45 -13.92 10.00
N LYS A 99 4.67 -14.43 10.20
CA LYS A 99 5.04 -15.84 9.96
C LYS A 99 4.71 -16.33 8.55
N ILE A 100 4.97 -15.50 7.54
CA ILE A 100 4.80 -15.90 6.13
C ILE A 100 5.81 -17.01 5.82
N PRO A 101 5.41 -18.07 5.08
CA PRO A 101 6.34 -19.11 4.66
C PRO A 101 7.53 -18.50 3.91
N LYS A 102 8.75 -18.85 4.32
CA LYS A 102 9.99 -18.36 3.69
C LYS A 102 9.98 -18.48 2.15
N PRO A 103 9.52 -19.59 1.54
CA PRO A 103 9.47 -19.69 0.08
C PRO A 103 8.58 -18.64 -0.62
N MET A 104 7.57 -18.09 0.06
CA MET A 104 6.76 -17.01 -0.51
C MET A 104 7.52 -15.68 -0.48
N VAL A 105 8.20 -15.38 0.64
CA VAL A 105 9.02 -14.17 0.76
C VAL A 105 10.16 -14.20 -0.25
N ASP A 106 10.82 -15.35 -0.42
CA ASP A 106 11.91 -15.52 -1.38
C ASP A 106 11.42 -15.26 -2.82
N ARG A 107 10.23 -15.76 -3.20
CA ARG A 107 9.62 -15.45 -4.51
C ARG A 107 9.31 -13.97 -4.71
N TYR A 108 8.91 -13.26 -3.66
CA TYR A 108 8.69 -11.82 -3.76
C TYR A 108 10.01 -11.05 -3.85
N ALA A 109 11.06 -11.55 -3.19
CA ALA A 109 12.40 -10.97 -3.25
C ALA A 109 13.05 -11.10 -4.63
N ASP A 110 12.61 -12.08 -5.44
CA ASP A 110 12.98 -12.20 -6.84
C ASP A 110 12.37 -11.10 -7.73
N ALA A 111 11.36 -10.35 -7.26
CA ALA A 111 10.80 -9.26 -8.05
C ALA A 111 11.88 -8.24 -8.40
N ASP A 112 11.95 -7.83 -9.67
CA ASP A 112 12.87 -6.81 -10.19
C ASP A 112 12.23 -5.41 -10.22
N LEU A 113 10.95 -5.32 -9.90
CA LEU A 113 10.22 -4.09 -9.64
C LEU A 113 9.11 -4.33 -8.62
N ILE A 114 9.10 -3.55 -7.54
CA ILE A 114 8.01 -3.56 -6.55
C ILE A 114 7.34 -2.19 -6.54
N LEU A 115 6.07 -2.16 -6.92
CA LEU A 115 5.23 -0.97 -6.84
C LEU A 115 4.39 -1.03 -5.56
N ALA A 116 4.79 -0.27 -4.56
CA ALA A 116 4.09 -0.14 -3.29
C ALA A 116 2.98 0.91 -3.41
N VAL A 117 1.71 0.48 -3.47
CA VAL A 117 0.56 1.35 -3.72
C VAL A 117 -0.38 1.38 -2.51
N GLY A 118 -0.68 2.57 -2.02
CA GLY A 118 -1.59 2.76 -0.88
C GLY A 118 -1.12 2.06 0.39
N THR A 119 0.16 1.75 0.50
CA THR A 119 0.73 1.02 1.64
C THR A 119 1.87 1.78 2.28
N ARG A 120 2.17 1.43 3.53
CA ARG A 120 3.39 1.84 4.23
C ARG A 120 4.30 0.62 4.35
N LEU A 121 5.59 0.82 4.14
CA LEU A 121 6.62 -0.20 4.36
C LEU A 121 7.01 -0.27 5.83
N GLY A 122 6.05 -0.68 6.67
CA GLY A 122 6.30 -0.93 8.09
C GLY A 122 6.82 -2.34 8.35
N GLU A 123 7.35 -2.57 9.54
CA GLU A 123 8.01 -3.81 9.98
C GLU A 123 7.31 -5.11 9.53
N THR A 124 5.99 -5.23 9.70
CA THR A 124 5.27 -6.45 9.29
C THR A 124 5.25 -6.63 7.78
N THR A 125 5.08 -5.56 7.01
CA THR A 125 5.09 -5.65 5.53
C THR A 125 6.49 -5.96 5.05
N THR A 126 7.51 -5.39 5.70
CA THR A 126 8.91 -5.54 5.31
C THR A 126 9.60 -6.76 5.91
N GLN A 127 8.86 -7.62 6.61
CA GLN A 127 9.39 -8.81 7.29
C GLN A 127 10.60 -8.47 8.18
N GLY A 128 10.45 -7.46 9.04
CA GLY A 128 11.53 -6.99 9.90
C GLY A 128 12.57 -6.13 9.16
N TYR A 129 12.14 -5.33 8.19
CA TYR A 129 13.02 -4.47 7.37
C TYR A 129 14.04 -5.24 6.51
N THR A 130 13.73 -6.48 6.17
CA THR A 130 14.56 -7.34 5.31
C THR A 130 14.07 -7.38 3.86
N PHE A 131 12.81 -6.99 3.62
CA PHE A 131 12.15 -6.98 2.32
C PHE A 131 11.41 -5.65 2.09
N PRO A 132 11.43 -5.04 0.89
CA PRO A 132 12.42 -5.25 -0.16
C PRO A 132 13.83 -4.88 0.34
N GLY A 133 14.85 -5.64 -0.05
CA GLY A 133 16.21 -5.46 0.45
C GLY A 133 16.81 -4.09 0.07
N VAL A 134 17.77 -3.60 0.86
CA VAL A 134 18.43 -2.28 0.69
C VAL A 134 19.28 -2.18 -0.60
N ALA A 135 19.63 -3.33 -1.20
CA ALA A 135 20.30 -3.46 -2.50
C ALA A 135 19.37 -3.99 -3.62
N GLY A 136 18.06 -4.11 -3.35
CA GLY A 136 17.04 -4.57 -4.28
C GLY A 136 16.31 -3.42 -5.00
N PRO A 137 15.41 -3.73 -5.95
CA PRO A 137 15.03 -2.82 -7.03
C PRO A 137 14.38 -1.53 -6.57
N GLN A 138 14.56 -0.48 -7.38
CA GLN A 138 14.08 0.88 -7.15
C GLN A 138 12.58 0.89 -6.78
N ALA A 139 12.29 0.95 -5.48
CA ALA A 139 10.95 1.01 -4.96
C ALA A 139 10.31 2.35 -5.33
N ALA A 140 9.55 2.38 -6.42
CA ALA A 140 8.73 3.53 -6.78
C ALA A 140 7.46 3.50 -5.92
N ALA A 141 7.50 4.11 -4.73
CA ALA A 141 6.32 4.28 -3.89
C ALA A 141 5.39 5.34 -4.52
N HIS A 142 4.27 4.92 -5.09
CA HIS A 142 3.25 5.84 -5.60
C HIS A 142 1.98 5.72 -4.76
N SER A 143 1.77 6.71 -3.90
CA SER A 143 0.53 6.88 -3.14
C SER A 143 -0.51 7.59 -4.01
N CYS A 144 -1.24 6.84 -4.84
CA CYS A 144 -2.46 7.36 -5.45
C CYS A 144 -3.66 6.96 -4.59
N ALA A 145 -4.22 7.93 -3.85
CA ALA A 145 -5.45 7.76 -3.09
C ALA A 145 -6.51 8.75 -3.59
N ARG A 146 -7.55 8.17 -4.23
CA ARG A 146 -8.80 8.71 -4.78
C ARG A 146 -8.78 9.32 -6.19
#